data_AF-A0A2S5MFE1-F1
#
_entry.id   AF-A0A2S5MFE1-F1
#
_cell.length_a   1.000
_cell.length_b   1.000
_cell.length_c   1.000
_cell.angle_alpha   90.00
_cell.angle_beta   90.00
_cell.angle_gamma   90.00
#
_symmetry.space_group_name_H-M   'P 1'
#
loop_
_entity.id
_entity.type
_entity.pdbx_description
1 polymer ?
#
loop_
_entity_poly.entity_id
_entity_poly.type
_entity_poly.pdbx_seq_one_letter_code
_entity_poly.pdbx_strand_id
1 'polypeptide(L)'
;MDMPNLDAPNLESLQSLQPAAIVSQVQGGGIRLNALKEIAIGLGVKGGLNHRSQEINKKLELQKSRLDAIYNFASLIISSPAGMSKTAQYAILPPVISEANSTLKAVGDDEIQAADKVYRIESQAKFVTAAPTWRIYLTQPSQPVELPDATLLPRDDNERKAWKQWIAEGWGVGIKQADAIFDVSLSKLTRDYNGMVKYKTLLTQKIVTEPFVAENRLGVTGGGSDLSIDSRILKITAHPSLNVQYHEWKPTVYAR
;
A
#
# COMPACT_ATOMS: atom_id res chain seq x y z
N MET A 1 28.42 -23.00 6.09
CA MET A 1 27.33 -23.66 5.34
C MET A 1 26.09 -22.86 5.67
N ASP A 2 25.60 -22.08 4.72
CA ASP A 2 24.40 -21.26 4.93
C ASP A 2 23.18 -22.16 5.14
N MET A 3 22.38 -21.85 6.15
CA MET A 3 21.16 -22.61 6.43
C MET A 3 20.06 -22.20 5.42
N PRO A 4 19.23 -23.16 4.95
CA PRO A 4 18.15 -22.86 4.02
C PRO A 4 17.13 -21.91 4.64
N ASN A 5 16.62 -20.99 3.82
CA ASN A 5 15.64 -19.98 4.22
C ASN A 5 14.28 -20.63 4.62
N LEU A 6 13.54 -20.01 5.54
CA LEU A 6 12.22 -20.48 5.97
C LEU A 6 11.11 -19.71 5.24
N ASP A 7 10.43 -20.39 4.30
CA ASP A 7 9.31 -19.82 3.53
C ASP A 7 8.05 -19.58 4.38
N ALA A 8 7.80 -20.45 5.36
CA ALA A 8 6.71 -20.36 6.32
C ALA A 8 7.24 -20.63 7.73
N PRO A 9 7.97 -19.67 8.33
CA PRO A 9 8.49 -19.84 9.68
C PRO A 9 7.31 -19.96 10.64
N ASN A 10 7.38 -20.95 11.54
CA ASN A 10 6.52 -21.02 12.70
C ASN A 10 7.37 -20.74 13.94
N LEU A 11 6.73 -20.35 15.05
CA LEU A 11 7.46 -19.96 16.25
C LEU A 11 8.37 -21.08 16.76
N GLU A 12 7.90 -22.32 16.70
CA GLU A 12 8.61 -23.50 17.18
C GLU A 12 9.89 -23.77 16.37
N SER A 13 9.86 -23.61 15.05
CA SER A 13 11.03 -23.85 14.19
C SER A 13 12.15 -22.85 14.46
N LEU A 14 11.81 -21.58 14.74
CA LEU A 14 12.78 -20.55 15.12
C LEU A 14 13.32 -20.76 16.55
N GLN A 15 12.48 -21.23 17.46
CA GLN A 15 12.88 -21.55 18.83
C GLN A 15 13.79 -22.78 18.93
N SER A 16 13.74 -23.68 17.94
CA SER A 16 14.55 -24.91 17.90
C SER A 16 15.91 -24.76 17.21
N LEU A 17 16.26 -23.58 16.68
CA LEU A 17 17.51 -23.37 15.95
C LEU A 17 18.75 -23.63 16.81
N GLN A 18 19.66 -24.47 16.30
CA GLN A 18 20.90 -24.87 16.97
C GLN A 18 22.05 -25.03 15.95
N PRO A 19 23.31 -24.81 16.36
CA PRO A 19 24.46 -25.09 15.50
C PRO A 19 24.56 -26.58 15.15
N ALA A 20 24.88 -26.91 13.89
CA ALA A 20 25.11 -28.30 13.47
C ALA A 20 26.44 -28.90 14.01
N ALA A 21 27.36 -28.07 14.51
CA ALA A 21 28.63 -28.48 15.10
C ALA A 21 28.99 -27.62 16.33
N ILE A 22 29.72 -28.20 17.29
CA ILE A 22 30.18 -27.49 18.50
C ILE A 22 31.15 -26.38 18.08
N VAL A 23 30.75 -25.12 18.27
CA VAL A 23 31.59 -23.96 17.96
C VAL A 23 32.38 -23.55 19.21
N SER A 24 33.71 -23.52 19.10
CA SER A 24 34.66 -23.20 20.18
C SER A 24 34.33 -21.92 20.94
N GLN A 25 34.51 -21.95 22.27
CA GLN A 25 34.21 -20.86 23.20
C GLN A 25 35.05 -19.61 22.91
N VAL A 26 34.40 -18.50 22.55
CA VAL A 26 35.02 -17.17 22.53
C VAL A 26 34.69 -16.50 23.86
N GLN A 27 35.71 -16.21 24.66
CA GLN A 27 35.58 -15.52 25.95
C GLN A 27 35.12 -14.07 25.71
N GLY A 28 33.83 -13.80 25.94
CA GLY A 28 33.21 -12.49 25.73
C GLY A 28 31.73 -12.45 26.14
N GLY A 29 31.38 -13.11 27.26
CA GLY A 29 30.01 -13.50 27.61
C GLY A 29 28.96 -12.39 27.58
N GLY A 30 29.26 -11.18 28.05
CA GLY A 30 28.30 -10.06 28.06
C GLY A 30 27.98 -9.49 26.67
N ILE A 31 29.01 -9.34 25.82
CA ILE A 31 28.85 -8.83 24.44
C ILE A 31 28.13 -9.87 23.58
N ARG A 32 28.49 -11.15 23.74
CA ARG A 32 27.84 -12.25 23.01
C ARG A 32 26.36 -12.38 23.36
N LEU A 33 26.01 -12.31 24.64
CA LEU A 33 24.62 -12.47 25.08
C LEU A 33 23.72 -11.35 24.54
N ASN A 34 24.22 -10.12 24.48
CA ASN A 34 23.50 -8.99 23.88
C ASN A 34 23.34 -9.17 22.37
N ALA A 35 24.41 -9.56 21.66
CA ALA A 35 24.32 -9.85 20.22
C ALA A 35 23.33 -10.99 19.93
N LEU A 36 23.36 -12.06 20.73
CA LEU A 36 22.43 -13.18 20.62
C LEU A 36 20.99 -12.74 20.86
N LYS A 37 20.75 -11.83 21.82
CA LYS A 37 19.45 -11.23 22.08
C LYS A 37 18.93 -10.43 20.89
N GLU A 38 19.75 -9.53 20.35
CA GLU A 38 19.36 -8.71 19.19
C GLU A 38 19.00 -9.56 17.98
N ILE A 39 19.79 -10.60 17.72
CA ILE A 39 19.55 -11.55 16.63
C ILE A 39 18.27 -12.35 16.88
N ALA A 40 18.07 -12.87 18.10
CA ALA A 40 16.88 -13.61 18.47
C ALA A 40 15.61 -12.75 18.32
N ILE A 41 15.63 -11.52 18.84
CA ILE A 41 14.50 -10.60 18.72
C ILE A 41 14.24 -10.28 17.25
N GLY A 42 15.28 -9.91 16.49
CA GLY A 42 15.15 -9.57 15.08
C GLY A 42 14.60 -10.72 14.23
N LEU A 43 15.06 -11.95 14.49
CA LEU A 43 14.57 -13.16 13.83
C LEU A 43 13.12 -13.45 14.21
N GLY A 44 12.77 -13.30 15.49
CA GLY A 44 11.40 -13.39 15.99
C GLY A 44 10.48 -12.37 15.31
N VAL A 45 10.89 -11.11 15.20
CA VAL A 45 10.11 -10.05 14.52
C VAL A 45 9.84 -10.42 13.07
N LYS A 46 10.88 -10.79 12.31
CA LYS A 46 10.74 -11.19 10.90
C LYS A 46 9.83 -12.42 10.75
N GLY A 47 10.00 -13.42 11.63
CA GLY A 47 9.16 -14.61 11.69
C GLY A 47 7.69 -14.31 11.94
N GLY A 48 7.40 -13.57 13.02
CA GLY A 48 6.04 -13.21 13.40
C GLY A 48 5.35 -12.33 12.37
N LEU A 49 6.08 -11.40 11.76
CA LEU A 49 5.56 -10.55 10.70
C LEU A 49 5.21 -11.37 9.45
N ASN A 50 6.09 -12.27 8.99
CA ASN A 50 5.81 -13.09 7.81
C ASN A 50 4.63 -14.04 8.06
N HIS A 51 4.62 -14.71 9.21
CA HIS A 51 3.51 -15.61 9.60
C HIS A 51 2.18 -14.87 9.60
N ARG A 52 2.12 -13.72 10.29
CA ARG A 52 0.89 -12.94 10.39
C ARG A 52 0.45 -12.38 9.04
N SER A 53 1.40 -11.96 8.19
CA SER A 53 1.11 -11.49 6.83
C SER A 53 0.48 -12.59 5.97
N GLN A 54 0.97 -13.82 6.08
CA GLN A 54 0.37 -14.98 5.39
C GLN A 54 -1.04 -15.28 5.91
N GLU A 55 -1.27 -15.20 7.23
CA GLU A 55 -2.61 -15.37 7.80
C GLU A 55 -3.61 -14.31 7.29
N ILE A 56 -3.18 -13.04 7.26
CA ILE A 56 -3.98 -11.93 6.75
C ILE A 56 -4.31 -12.15 5.27
N ASN A 57 -3.31 -12.46 4.45
CA ASN A 57 -3.50 -12.72 3.02
C ASN A 57 -4.48 -13.88 2.77
N LYS A 58 -4.38 -14.98 3.54
CA LYS A 58 -5.34 -16.10 3.47
C LYS A 58 -6.76 -15.65 3.80
N LYS A 59 -6.94 -14.85 4.87
CA LYS A 59 -8.25 -14.30 5.25
C LYS A 59 -8.82 -13.37 4.17
N LEU A 60 -7.98 -12.55 3.54
CA LEU A 60 -8.38 -11.67 2.44
C LEU A 60 -8.87 -12.47 1.22
N GLU A 61 -8.15 -13.53 0.85
CA GLU A 61 -8.56 -14.37 -0.28
C GLU A 61 -9.87 -15.13 -0.02
N LEU A 62 -10.14 -15.54 1.22
CA LEU A 62 -11.45 -16.10 1.62
C LEU A 62 -12.59 -15.09 1.44
N GLN A 63 -12.30 -13.78 1.51
CA GLN A 63 -13.29 -12.70 1.36
C GLN A 63 -13.23 -12.00 0.01
N LYS A 64 -12.49 -12.55 -0.97
CA LYS A 64 -12.19 -11.87 -2.25
C LYS A 64 -13.43 -11.32 -2.95
N SER A 65 -14.50 -12.10 -3.06
CA SER A 65 -15.71 -11.68 -3.79
C SER A 65 -16.42 -10.51 -3.09
N ARG A 66 -16.41 -10.48 -1.76
CA ARG A 66 -16.96 -9.37 -0.99
C ARG A 66 -16.11 -8.11 -1.16
N LEU A 67 -14.78 -8.26 -1.12
CA LEU A 67 -13.85 -7.14 -1.32
C LEU A 67 -13.92 -6.58 -2.75
N ASP A 68 -14.06 -7.45 -3.76
CA ASP A 68 -14.25 -7.04 -5.16
C ASP A 68 -15.57 -6.25 -5.34
N ALA A 69 -16.63 -6.64 -4.63
CA ALA A 69 -17.92 -5.94 -4.66
C ALA A 69 -17.88 -4.57 -3.95
N ILE A 70 -17.24 -4.50 -2.77
CA ILE A 70 -17.12 -3.25 -1.99
C ILE A 70 -16.19 -2.26 -2.70
N TYR A 71 -15.03 -2.72 -3.17
CA TYR A 71 -13.99 -1.90 -3.77
C TYR A 71 -13.97 -2.06 -5.30
N ASN A 72 -15.10 -1.80 -5.95
CA ASN A 72 -15.23 -1.90 -7.39
C ASN A 72 -14.63 -0.69 -8.12
N PHE A 73 -13.30 -0.65 -8.26
CA PHE A 73 -12.58 0.41 -8.97
C PHE A 73 -12.89 0.45 -10.48
N ALA A 74 -13.25 -0.70 -11.09
CA ALA A 74 -13.59 -0.75 -12.51
C ALA A 74 -14.78 0.16 -12.83
N SER A 75 -15.74 0.25 -11.92
CA SER A 75 -16.88 1.19 -12.03
C SER A 75 -16.47 2.67 -11.91
N LEU A 76 -15.27 2.96 -11.40
CA LEU A 76 -14.80 4.33 -11.14
C LEU A 76 -13.90 4.88 -12.25
N ILE A 77 -13.36 4.02 -13.12
CA ILE A 77 -12.52 4.43 -14.24
C ILE A 77 -13.24 5.44 -15.14
N ILE A 78 -12.47 6.42 -15.62
CA ILE A 78 -12.90 7.37 -16.65
C ILE A 78 -12.50 6.76 -17.98
N SER A 79 -13.49 6.16 -18.67
CA SER A 79 -13.27 5.41 -19.92
C SER A 79 -13.40 6.24 -21.19
N SER A 80 -13.83 7.50 -21.08
CA SER A 80 -13.97 8.40 -22.23
C SER A 80 -13.73 9.86 -21.80
N PRO A 81 -12.48 10.20 -21.40
CA PRO A 81 -12.16 11.56 -20.99
C PRO A 81 -12.35 12.55 -22.15
N ALA A 82 -12.66 13.81 -21.82
CA ALA A 82 -12.73 14.89 -22.80
C ALA A 82 -11.45 14.97 -23.66
N GLY A 83 -11.63 15.12 -24.98
CA GLY A 83 -10.53 15.21 -25.95
C GLY A 83 -10.02 13.88 -26.51
N MET A 84 -10.43 12.73 -25.94
CA MET A 84 -10.02 11.40 -26.41
C MET A 84 -11.00 10.80 -27.43
N SER A 85 -10.46 10.05 -28.41
CA SER A 85 -11.26 9.26 -29.35
C SER A 85 -11.93 8.06 -28.67
N LYS A 86 -13.22 7.80 -28.98
CA LYS A 86 -14.04 6.70 -28.41
C LYS A 86 -13.48 5.28 -28.64
N THR A 87 -12.50 5.11 -29.51
CA THR A 87 -11.87 3.82 -29.84
C THR A 87 -10.61 3.51 -29.02
N ALA A 88 -10.19 4.41 -28.14
CA ALA A 88 -8.99 4.23 -27.34
C ALA A 88 -9.28 3.37 -26.09
N GLN A 89 -8.57 2.25 -25.92
CA GLN A 89 -8.72 1.31 -24.80
C GLN A 89 -7.81 1.69 -23.62
N TYR A 90 -7.89 2.93 -23.14
CA TYR A 90 -7.08 3.37 -22.00
C TYR A 90 -7.99 3.81 -20.87
N ALA A 91 -7.63 3.43 -19.65
CA ALA A 91 -8.36 3.76 -18.45
C ALA A 91 -7.65 4.93 -17.75
N ILE A 92 -8.41 5.94 -17.35
CA ILE A 92 -7.91 6.96 -16.43
C ILE A 92 -8.46 6.65 -15.04
N LEU A 93 -7.54 6.50 -14.09
CA LEU A 93 -7.89 6.45 -12.69
C LEU A 93 -8.28 7.87 -12.24
N PRO A 94 -9.48 8.06 -11.65
CA PRO A 94 -9.90 9.37 -11.16
C PRO A 94 -8.97 9.88 -10.04
N PRO A 95 -8.95 11.20 -9.81
CA PRO A 95 -8.22 11.77 -8.69
C PRO A 95 -8.86 11.35 -7.35
N VAL A 96 -8.06 11.40 -6.30
CA VAL A 96 -8.53 11.17 -4.92
C VAL A 96 -8.81 12.52 -4.29
N ILE A 97 -10.07 12.77 -3.90
CA ILE A 97 -10.48 14.01 -3.23
C ILE A 97 -10.80 13.75 -1.76
N SER A 98 -10.17 14.49 -0.86
CA SER A 98 -10.53 14.55 0.56
C SER A 98 -11.53 15.69 0.81
N GLU A 99 -12.35 15.52 1.87
CA GLU A 99 -13.27 16.53 2.37
C GLU A 99 -13.03 16.68 3.87
N ALA A 100 -12.80 17.92 4.32
CA ALA A 100 -12.84 18.28 5.72
C ALA A 100 -14.10 19.13 5.97
N ASN A 101 -14.85 18.80 7.01
CA ASN A 101 -16.05 19.53 7.41
C ASN A 101 -15.73 20.43 8.61
N SER A 102 -16.35 21.61 8.66
CA SER A 102 -16.28 22.55 9.78
C SER A 102 -14.84 22.84 10.23
N THR A 103 -14.01 23.29 9.30
CA THR A 103 -12.61 23.61 9.59
C THR A 103 -12.49 25.01 10.18
N LEU A 104 -11.69 25.14 11.24
CA LEU A 104 -11.21 26.41 11.78
C LEU A 104 -9.70 26.43 11.69
N LYS A 105 -9.15 27.48 11.10
CA LYS A 105 -7.70 27.66 10.95
C LYS A 105 -7.34 29.07 11.40
N ALA A 106 -6.47 29.19 12.41
CA ALA A 106 -5.87 30.46 12.75
C ALA A 106 -4.93 30.92 11.61
N VAL A 107 -5.05 32.18 11.22
CA VAL A 107 -4.22 32.83 10.21
C VAL A 107 -3.50 33.99 10.90
N GLY A 108 -2.31 33.72 11.43
CA GLY A 108 -1.65 34.65 12.34
C GLY A 108 -2.28 34.65 13.74
N ASP A 109 -2.01 35.70 14.50
CA ASP A 109 -2.39 35.78 15.92
C ASP A 109 -3.82 36.33 16.14
N ASP A 110 -4.36 37.08 15.16
CA ASP A 110 -5.63 37.83 15.31
C ASP A 110 -6.73 37.43 14.31
N GLU A 111 -6.51 36.45 13.41
CA GLU A 111 -7.51 36.02 12.42
C GLU A 111 -7.82 34.53 12.48
N ILE A 112 -9.08 34.18 12.25
CA ILE A 112 -9.55 32.81 12.12
C ILE A 112 -10.30 32.66 10.79
N GLN A 113 -9.85 31.72 9.97
CA GLN A 113 -10.56 31.27 8.78
C GLN A 113 -11.45 30.07 9.14
N ALA A 114 -12.76 30.23 8.99
CA ALA A 114 -13.74 29.18 9.13
C ALA A 114 -14.27 28.73 7.75
N ALA A 115 -14.47 27.42 7.57
CA ALA A 115 -15.14 26.89 6.38
C ALA A 115 -15.97 25.66 6.74
N ASP A 116 -17.20 25.60 6.21
CA ASP A 116 -18.09 24.45 6.40
C ASP A 116 -17.57 23.21 5.70
N LYS A 117 -16.94 23.38 4.52
CA LYS A 117 -16.34 22.30 3.73
C LYS A 117 -15.07 22.76 3.05
N VAL A 118 -14.04 21.93 3.13
CA VAL A 118 -12.77 22.10 2.40
C VAL A 118 -12.51 20.84 1.59
N TYR A 119 -12.42 20.99 0.27
CA TYR A 119 -12.03 19.93 -0.64
C TYR A 119 -10.55 20.04 -0.99
N ARG A 120 -9.85 18.91 -1.04
CA ARG A 120 -8.46 18.85 -1.50
C ARG A 120 -8.23 17.64 -2.40
N ILE A 121 -7.48 17.86 -3.48
CA ILE A 121 -7.02 16.78 -4.35
C ILE A 121 -5.75 16.20 -3.73
N GLU A 122 -5.84 14.97 -3.21
CA GLU A 122 -4.71 14.25 -2.58
C GLU A 122 -3.85 13.51 -3.62
N SER A 123 -4.46 13.10 -4.73
CA SER A 123 -3.77 12.42 -5.83
C SER A 123 -4.45 12.77 -7.14
N GLN A 124 -3.66 13.02 -8.19
CA GLN A 124 -4.18 13.42 -9.49
C GLN A 124 -4.56 12.23 -10.38
N ALA A 125 -5.40 12.53 -11.37
CA ALA A 125 -5.77 11.57 -12.39
C ALA A 125 -4.54 11.10 -13.16
N LYS A 126 -4.49 9.79 -13.44
CA LYS A 126 -3.37 9.16 -14.14
C LYS A 126 -3.84 8.04 -15.05
N PHE A 127 -3.09 7.78 -16.11
CA PHE A 127 -3.31 6.61 -16.95
C PHE A 127 -3.00 5.32 -16.18
N VAL A 128 -3.86 4.33 -16.39
CA VAL A 128 -3.66 2.97 -15.93
C VAL A 128 -3.97 2.00 -17.07
N THR A 129 -3.25 0.88 -17.12
CA THR A 129 -3.50 -0.19 -18.10
C THR A 129 -4.67 -1.07 -17.68
N ALA A 130 -4.96 -1.16 -16.38
CA ALA A 130 -6.10 -1.84 -15.81
C ALA A 130 -6.56 -1.11 -14.55
N ALA A 131 -7.85 -1.27 -14.19
CA ALA A 131 -8.35 -0.75 -12.93
C ALA A 131 -7.61 -1.41 -11.75
N PRO A 132 -7.18 -0.64 -10.74
CA PRO A 132 -6.57 -1.21 -9.55
C PRO A 132 -7.58 -2.11 -8.82
N THR A 133 -7.08 -3.00 -7.96
CA THR A 133 -7.91 -3.82 -7.09
C THR A 133 -7.47 -3.61 -5.65
N TRP A 134 -8.30 -4.05 -4.69
CA TRP A 134 -7.96 -4.01 -3.26
C TRP A 134 -6.65 -4.77 -2.95
N ARG A 135 -6.25 -5.73 -3.79
CA ARG A 135 -5.00 -6.51 -3.62
C ARG A 135 -3.76 -5.63 -3.63
N ILE A 136 -3.75 -4.58 -4.45
CA ILE A 136 -2.61 -3.64 -4.53
C ILE A 136 -2.38 -2.90 -3.20
N TYR A 137 -3.42 -2.81 -2.36
CA TYR A 137 -3.37 -2.16 -1.06
C TYR A 137 -3.18 -3.15 0.09
N LEU A 138 -3.98 -4.22 0.11
CA LEU A 138 -4.12 -5.09 1.28
C LEU A 138 -3.21 -6.31 1.26
N THR A 139 -2.75 -6.75 0.08
CA THR A 139 -1.87 -7.92 -0.01
C THR A 139 -0.52 -7.57 0.61
N GLN A 140 -0.20 -8.21 1.72
CA GLN A 140 1.07 -7.99 2.41
C GLN A 140 2.17 -8.82 1.75
N PRO A 141 3.38 -8.27 1.57
CA PRO A 141 4.49 -9.05 1.08
C PRO A 141 4.82 -10.17 2.07
N SER A 142 4.93 -11.40 1.56
CA SER A 142 5.49 -12.52 2.33
C SER A 142 6.92 -12.70 1.86
N GLN A 143 7.86 -12.53 2.78
CA GLN A 143 9.28 -12.73 2.50
C GLN A 143 9.81 -13.85 3.40
N PRO A 144 10.56 -14.79 2.83
CA PRO A 144 11.14 -15.88 3.58
C PRO A 144 12.19 -15.33 4.57
N VAL A 145 12.25 -15.92 5.76
CA VAL A 145 13.09 -15.41 6.86
C VAL A 145 14.49 -16.00 6.81
N GLU A 146 15.43 -15.19 6.34
CA GLU A 146 16.85 -15.55 6.27
C GLU A 146 17.41 -15.88 7.65
N LEU A 147 18.00 -17.06 7.77
CA LEU A 147 18.56 -17.54 9.02
C LEU A 147 19.98 -16.98 9.23
N PRO A 148 20.35 -16.65 10.48
CA PRO A 148 21.69 -16.18 10.79
C PRO A 148 22.73 -17.31 10.67
N ASP A 149 24.00 -16.94 10.54
CA ASP A 149 25.12 -17.89 10.55
C ASP A 149 25.11 -18.75 11.84
N ALA A 150 25.51 -20.02 11.71
CA ALA A 150 25.52 -20.98 12.81
C ALA A 150 26.35 -20.53 14.03
N THR A 151 27.35 -19.68 13.85
CA THR A 151 28.16 -19.11 14.94
C THR A 151 27.38 -18.19 15.88
N LEU A 152 26.28 -17.63 15.37
CA LEU A 152 25.36 -16.70 16.04
C LEU A 152 24.13 -17.39 16.65
N LEU A 153 24.12 -18.73 16.66
CA LEU A 153 23.08 -19.52 17.32
C LEU A 153 23.46 -19.84 18.79
N PRO A 154 22.46 -20.16 19.64
CA PRO A 154 22.70 -20.52 21.04
C PRO A 154 23.46 -21.84 21.16
N ARG A 155 24.47 -21.89 22.04
CA ARG A 155 25.38 -23.05 22.18
C ARG A 155 25.13 -23.87 23.44
N ASP A 156 24.81 -23.21 24.54
CA ASP A 156 24.55 -23.86 25.84
C ASP A 156 23.07 -23.80 26.24
N ASP A 157 22.70 -24.50 27.31
CA ASP A 157 21.31 -24.55 27.78
C ASP A 157 20.78 -23.21 28.28
N ASN A 158 21.65 -22.34 28.82
CA ASN A 158 21.26 -21.02 29.30
C ASN A 158 20.95 -20.08 28.12
N GLU A 159 21.83 -20.06 27.12
CA GLU A 159 21.63 -19.36 25.85
C GLU A 159 20.38 -19.88 25.13
N ARG A 160 20.13 -21.21 25.12
CA ARG A 160 18.92 -21.80 24.53
C ARG A 160 17.65 -21.34 25.23
N LYS A 161 17.65 -21.29 26.57
CA LYS A 161 16.48 -20.83 27.34
C LYS A 161 16.19 -19.35 27.05
N ALA A 162 17.22 -18.51 27.05
CA ALA A 162 17.09 -17.09 26.74
C ALA A 162 16.66 -16.84 25.28
N TRP A 163 17.25 -17.58 24.33
CA TRP A 163 16.90 -17.55 22.91
C TRP A 163 15.40 -17.78 22.68
N LYS A 164 14.84 -18.83 23.28
CA LYS A 164 13.41 -19.14 23.15
C LYS A 164 12.51 -17.98 23.62
N GLN A 165 12.90 -17.33 24.72
CA GLN A 165 12.17 -16.19 25.25
C GLN A 165 12.26 -14.96 24.33
N TRP A 166 13.46 -14.63 23.85
CA TRP A 166 13.67 -13.48 22.97
C TRP A 166 13.03 -13.64 21.59
N ILE A 167 13.05 -14.87 21.04
CA ILE A 167 12.32 -15.19 19.81
C ILE A 167 10.82 -14.98 20.02
N ALA A 168 10.26 -15.45 21.14
CA ALA A 168 8.84 -15.26 21.45
C ALA A 168 8.47 -13.78 21.64
N GLU A 169 9.34 -13.00 22.29
CA GLU A 169 9.20 -11.56 22.44
C GLU A 169 9.18 -10.86 21.07
N GLY A 170 10.19 -11.12 20.24
CA GLY A 170 10.26 -10.59 18.88
C GLY A 170 9.07 -11.01 18.02
N TRP A 171 8.63 -12.26 18.13
CA TRP A 171 7.48 -12.78 17.41
C TRP A 171 6.20 -11.99 17.70
N GLY A 172 5.94 -11.70 18.98
CA GLY A 172 4.81 -10.86 19.38
C GLY A 172 4.87 -9.45 18.79
N VAL A 173 6.07 -8.86 18.69
CA VAL A 173 6.28 -7.57 18.01
C VAL A 173 6.00 -7.67 16.52
N GLY A 174 6.49 -8.72 15.85
CA GLY A 174 6.25 -8.98 14.42
C GLY A 174 4.77 -9.10 14.08
N ILE A 175 3.99 -9.81 14.91
CA ILE A 175 2.53 -9.89 14.75
C ILE A 175 1.88 -8.51 14.80
N LYS A 176 2.18 -7.72 15.84
CA LYS A 176 1.63 -6.36 16.01
C LYS A 176 2.01 -5.44 14.85
N GLN A 177 3.23 -5.58 14.34
CA GLN A 177 3.71 -4.82 13.19
C GLN A 177 2.92 -5.18 11.92
N ALA A 178 2.68 -6.47 11.66
CA ALA A 178 1.88 -6.89 10.52
C ALA A 178 0.42 -6.38 10.61
N ASP A 179 -0.19 -6.42 11.79
CA ASP A 179 -1.53 -5.86 12.02
C ASP A 179 -1.55 -4.34 11.77
N ALA A 180 -0.56 -3.59 12.28
CA ALA A 180 -0.46 -2.15 12.06
C ALA A 180 -0.26 -1.79 10.58
N ILE A 181 0.55 -2.55 9.84
CA ILE A 181 0.70 -2.38 8.38
C ILE A 181 -0.64 -2.58 7.69
N PHE A 182 -1.41 -3.60 8.09
CA PHE A 182 -2.72 -3.87 7.53
C PHE A 182 -3.70 -2.71 7.78
N ASP A 183 -3.76 -2.18 9.00
CA ASP A 183 -4.65 -1.07 9.35
C ASP A 183 -4.34 0.20 8.56
N VAL A 184 -3.05 0.52 8.36
CA VAL A 184 -2.62 1.64 7.53
C VAL A 184 -3.00 1.41 6.07
N SER A 185 -2.77 0.20 5.54
CA SER A 185 -3.15 -0.17 4.17
C SER A 185 -4.67 -0.10 3.95
N LEU A 186 -5.47 -0.57 4.91
CA LEU A 186 -6.92 -0.50 4.85
C LEU A 186 -7.41 0.95 4.88
N SER A 187 -6.87 1.76 5.79
CA SER A 187 -7.19 3.19 5.85
C SER A 187 -6.88 3.90 4.54
N LYS A 188 -5.73 3.57 3.93
CA LYS A 188 -5.35 4.10 2.61
C LYS A 188 -6.30 3.66 1.51
N LEU A 189 -6.66 2.37 1.46
CA LEU A 189 -7.63 1.83 0.49
C LEU A 189 -8.98 2.54 0.61
N THR A 190 -9.52 2.62 1.82
CA THR A 190 -10.82 3.26 2.08
C THR A 190 -10.80 4.74 1.72
N ARG A 191 -9.75 5.46 2.10
CA ARG A 191 -9.58 6.88 1.75
C ARG A 191 -9.52 7.08 0.24
N ASP A 192 -8.65 6.33 -0.45
CA ASP A 192 -8.43 6.49 -1.89
C ASP A 192 -9.71 6.13 -2.67
N TYR A 193 -10.37 5.01 -2.34
CA TYR A 193 -11.62 4.60 -2.97
C TYR A 193 -12.73 5.63 -2.76
N ASN A 194 -12.97 6.05 -1.50
CA ASN A 194 -14.00 7.05 -1.19
C ASN A 194 -13.70 8.40 -1.82
N GLY A 195 -12.43 8.79 -1.93
CA GLY A 195 -12.03 10.02 -2.60
C GLY A 195 -12.29 9.98 -4.11
N MET A 196 -12.13 8.82 -4.75
CA MET A 196 -12.51 8.62 -6.16
C MET A 196 -14.03 8.62 -6.37
N VAL A 197 -14.80 8.01 -5.45
CA VAL A 197 -16.27 8.09 -5.46
C VAL A 197 -16.71 9.55 -5.32
N LYS A 198 -16.12 10.28 -4.38
CA LYS A 198 -16.39 11.70 -4.14
C LYS A 198 -16.08 12.54 -5.38
N TYR A 199 -14.98 12.26 -6.08
CA TYR A 199 -14.69 12.90 -7.36
C TYR A 199 -15.85 12.78 -8.36
N LYS A 200 -16.44 11.60 -8.52
CA LYS A 200 -17.60 11.42 -9.42
C LYS A 200 -18.79 12.29 -9.00
N THR A 201 -19.08 12.35 -7.70
CA THR A 201 -20.15 13.22 -7.18
C THR A 201 -19.85 14.70 -7.43
N LEU A 202 -18.63 15.16 -7.17
CA LEU A 202 -18.26 16.56 -7.39
C LEU A 202 -18.23 16.92 -8.88
N LEU A 203 -17.93 15.96 -9.75
CA LEU A 203 -17.90 16.16 -11.19
C LEU A 203 -19.32 16.38 -11.75
N THR A 204 -20.31 15.61 -11.28
CA THR A 204 -21.72 15.83 -11.66
C THR A 204 -22.23 17.18 -11.14
N GLN A 205 -21.74 17.61 -9.98
CA GLN A 205 -22.02 18.92 -9.39
C GLN A 205 -21.21 20.06 -10.01
N LYS A 206 -20.32 19.80 -10.98
CA LYS A 206 -19.44 20.81 -11.60
C LYS A 206 -18.49 21.55 -10.63
N ILE A 207 -18.24 20.97 -9.46
CA ILE A 207 -17.29 21.48 -8.46
C ILE A 207 -15.86 21.09 -8.81
N VAL A 208 -15.67 20.01 -9.59
CA VAL A 208 -14.38 19.59 -10.12
C VAL A 208 -14.46 19.41 -11.63
N THR A 209 -13.37 19.71 -12.32
CA THR A 209 -13.26 19.56 -13.78
C THR A 209 -12.89 18.13 -14.19
N GLU A 210 -13.22 17.78 -15.43
CA GLU A 210 -12.81 16.51 -16.05
C GLU A 210 -11.36 16.61 -16.53
N PRO A 211 -10.55 15.53 -16.50
CA PRO A 211 -9.25 15.56 -17.16
C PRO A 211 -9.42 15.76 -18.67
N PHE A 212 -8.55 16.55 -19.28
CA PHE A 212 -8.45 16.67 -20.74
C PHE A 212 -7.26 15.87 -21.25
N VAL A 213 -7.51 15.02 -22.25
CA VAL A 213 -6.49 14.19 -22.87
C VAL A 213 -6.27 14.62 -24.31
N ALA A 214 -5.00 14.83 -24.66
CA ALA A 214 -4.57 14.97 -26.05
C ALA A 214 -4.05 13.63 -26.57
N GLU A 215 -4.44 13.29 -27.79
CA GLU A 215 -3.96 12.14 -28.56
C GLU A 215 -3.13 12.63 -29.74
N ASN A 216 -1.91 12.10 -29.88
CA ASN A 216 -1.05 12.32 -31.04
C ASN A 216 -0.84 10.99 -31.77
N ARG A 217 -1.29 10.91 -33.03
CA ARG A 217 -1.14 9.72 -33.87
C ARG A 217 0.13 9.83 -34.71
N LEU A 218 1.03 8.89 -34.51
CA LEU A 218 2.32 8.83 -35.18
C LEU A 218 2.30 7.91 -36.42
N GLY A 219 1.23 7.12 -36.61
CA GLY A 219 1.08 6.23 -37.75
C GLY A 219 2.02 5.03 -37.64
N VAL A 220 3.02 4.94 -38.53
CA VAL A 220 4.01 3.86 -38.49
C VAL A 220 5.31 4.41 -37.90
N THR A 221 5.75 3.83 -36.78
CA THR A 221 7.00 4.21 -36.11
C THR A 221 7.88 2.98 -35.93
N GLY A 222 9.19 3.11 -36.08
CA GLY A 222 10.09 1.96 -35.93
C GLY A 222 11.46 2.17 -36.57
N GLY A 223 12.33 1.17 -36.43
CA GLY A 223 13.65 1.12 -37.05
C GLY A 223 14.34 -0.23 -36.83
N GLY A 224 15.07 -0.71 -37.85
CA GLY A 224 15.90 -1.92 -37.78
C GLY A 224 15.12 -3.20 -37.47
N SER A 225 14.98 -3.51 -36.18
CA SER A 225 14.32 -4.70 -35.64
C SER A 225 12.88 -4.48 -35.18
N ASP A 226 12.43 -3.22 -35.03
CA ASP A 226 11.16 -2.91 -34.38
C ASP A 226 10.25 -2.07 -35.29
N LEU A 227 8.99 -2.50 -35.44
CA LEU A 227 7.96 -1.82 -36.22
C LEU A 227 6.68 -1.73 -35.39
N SER A 228 6.19 -0.52 -35.18
CA SER A 228 4.89 -0.23 -34.59
C SER A 228 3.96 0.35 -35.65
N ILE A 229 2.81 -0.28 -35.83
CA ILE A 229 1.76 0.15 -36.75
C ILE A 229 0.63 0.77 -35.92
N ASP A 230 0.07 1.90 -36.39
CA ASP A 230 -0.94 2.69 -35.66
C ASP A 230 -0.46 3.18 -34.28
N SER A 231 0.80 3.62 -34.23
CA SER A 231 1.43 4.17 -33.03
C SER A 231 0.78 5.49 -32.63
N ARG A 232 0.52 5.66 -31.33
CA ARG A 232 -0.10 6.84 -30.74
C ARG A 232 0.47 7.16 -29.36
N ILE A 233 0.54 8.44 -29.04
CA ILE A 233 0.93 8.97 -27.72
C ILE A 233 -0.27 9.67 -27.11
N LEU A 234 -0.56 9.35 -25.85
CA LEU A 234 -1.60 9.99 -25.06
C LEU A 234 -0.98 10.78 -23.92
N LYS A 235 -1.52 11.98 -23.67
CA LYS A 235 -1.09 12.84 -22.56
C LYS A 235 -2.28 13.52 -21.93
N ILE A 236 -2.37 13.48 -20.60
CA ILE A 236 -3.27 14.37 -19.85
C ILE A 236 -2.67 15.78 -19.94
N THR A 237 -3.32 16.66 -20.69
CA THR A 237 -2.86 18.05 -20.87
C THR A 237 -3.52 19.02 -19.90
N ALA A 238 -4.70 18.67 -19.37
CA ALA A 238 -5.30 19.36 -18.24
C ALA A 238 -5.71 18.35 -17.17
N HIS A 239 -5.19 18.55 -15.95
CA HIS A 239 -5.57 17.73 -14.80
C HIS A 239 -6.86 18.25 -14.16
N PRO A 240 -7.63 17.37 -13.48
CA PRO A 240 -8.79 17.77 -12.70
C PRO A 240 -8.42 18.83 -11.67
N SER A 241 -9.20 19.90 -11.62
CA SER A 241 -9.05 21.04 -10.72
C SER A 241 -10.38 21.37 -10.04
N LEU A 242 -10.30 21.88 -8.81
CA LEU A 242 -11.49 22.38 -8.10
C LEU A 242 -11.91 23.72 -8.71
N ASN A 243 -13.17 23.81 -9.10
CA ASN A 243 -13.75 25.00 -9.69
C ASN A 243 -14.22 25.95 -8.58
N VAL A 244 -13.58 27.11 -8.44
CA VAL A 244 -13.96 28.13 -7.46
C VAL A 244 -15.15 28.98 -7.90
N GLN A 245 -15.58 28.86 -9.15
CA GLN A 245 -16.67 29.66 -9.73
C GLN A 245 -18.04 29.05 -9.39
N TYR A 246 -18.53 29.36 -8.18
CA TYR A 246 -19.73 28.74 -7.60
C TYR A 246 -20.99 28.79 -8.48
N HIS A 247 -21.12 29.79 -9.37
CA HIS A 247 -22.25 29.92 -10.28
C HIS A 247 -22.38 28.78 -11.31
N GLU A 248 -21.31 28.01 -11.54
CA GLU A 248 -21.34 26.86 -12.44
C GLU A 248 -21.74 25.57 -11.72
N TRP A 249 -21.80 25.61 -10.39
CA TRP A 249 -22.07 24.45 -9.57
C TRP A 249 -23.54 24.04 -9.68
N LYS A 250 -23.77 22.73 -9.64
CA LYS A 250 -25.10 22.11 -9.64
C LYS A 250 -25.29 21.36 -8.32
N PRO A 251 -25.67 22.05 -7.23
CA PRO A 251 -25.79 21.42 -5.92
C PRO A 251 -26.93 20.38 -5.94
N THR A 252 -26.68 19.23 -5.30
CA THR A 252 -27.73 18.25 -5.06
C THR A 252 -28.59 18.73 -3.90
N VAL A 253 -29.82 19.16 -4.18
CA VAL A 253 -30.79 19.51 -3.13
C VAL A 253 -31.33 18.22 -2.53
N TYR A 254 -30.90 17.89 -1.31
CA TYR A 254 -31.61 16.89 -0.51
C TYR A 254 -32.82 17.58 0.11
N ALA A 255 -34.02 17.24 -0.35
CA ALA A 255 -35.23 17.57 0.40
C ALA A 255 -35.12 16.92 1.78
N ARG A 256 -35.21 17.75 2.83
CA ARG A 256 -35.29 17.28 4.21
C ARG A 256 -36.66 16.71 4.50
#